data_AF-A0A966PAN5-F1
#
_entry.id   AF-A0A966PAN5-F1
#
_cell.length_a   1.000
_cell.length_b   1.000
_cell.length_c   1.000
_cell.angle_alpha   90.00
_cell.angle_beta   90.00
_cell.angle_gamma   90.00
#
_symmetry.space_group_name_H-M   'P 1'
#
loop_
_entity.id
_entity.type
_entity.pdbx_description
1 polymer ?
#
loop_
_entity_poly.entity_id
_entity_poly.type
_entity_poly.pdbx_seq_one_letter_code
_entity_poly.pdbx_strand_id
1 'polypeptide(L)'
;MRDGVGLATDIYRPASDGEGLPGPFPTILCRTPYNKSDLRYIEIGEYFATRGYVVVLQDLRGRYKSEGIGQYFHTVNPHEGIDGYDTIEWIA
;
A
#
# COMPACT_ATOMS: atom_id res chain seq x y z
N MET A 1 -1.18 -12.33 -1.64
CA MET A 1 -2.54 -12.60 -1.13
C MET A 1 -2.71 -14.10 -0.92
N ARG A 2 -3.73 -14.54 -0.17
CA ARG A 2 -3.91 -15.97 0.19
C ARG A 2 -4.08 -16.90 -1.02
N ASP A 3 -4.47 -16.35 -2.16
CA ASP A 3 -4.62 -17.04 -3.44
C ASP A 3 -3.37 -16.95 -4.33
N GLY A 4 -2.24 -16.48 -3.78
CA GLY A 4 -0.96 -16.38 -4.49
C GLY A 4 -0.76 -15.10 -5.30
N VAL A 5 -1.80 -14.27 -5.48
CA VAL A 5 -1.70 -13.02 -6.25
C VAL A 5 -0.86 -11.98 -5.50
N GLY A 6 0.10 -11.38 -6.21
CA GLY A 6 0.93 -10.29 -5.73
C GLY A 6 0.29 -8.92 -5.91
N LEU A 7 0.20 -8.13 -4.84
CA LEU A 7 -0.24 -6.74 -4.90
C LEU A 7 0.95 -5.80 -4.72
N ALA A 8 1.19 -4.96 -5.72
CA ALA A 8 2.29 -4.01 -5.71
C ALA A 8 2.09 -2.96 -4.62
N THR A 9 3.11 -2.78 -3.79
CA THR A 9 3.05 -1.96 -2.59
C THR A 9 4.33 -1.15 -2.42
N ASP A 10 4.21 0.15 -2.20
CA ASP A 10 5.31 1.03 -1.81
C ASP A 10 5.20 1.32 -0.31
N ILE A 11 6.33 1.28 0.40
CA ILE A 11 6.37 1.53 1.85
C ILE A 11 7.24 2.75 2.11
N TYR A 12 6.62 3.78 2.70
CA TYR A 12 7.30 4.96 3.21
C TYR A 12 7.52 4.77 4.70
N ARG A 13 8.75 4.95 5.17
CA ARG A 13 9.12 4.75 6.57
C ARG A 13 9.76 6.00 7.14
N PRO A 14 9.59 6.28 8.44
CA PRO A 14 10.35 7.33 9.11
C PRO A 14 11.86 7.11 8.92
N ALA A 15 12.58 8.16 8.59
CA ALA A 15 14.00 8.12 8.29
C ALA A 15 14.72 9.36 8.81
N SER A 16 16.01 9.21 9.14
CA SER A 16 16.93 10.32 9.43
C SER A 16 18.19 10.11 8.59
N ASP A 17 18.68 11.18 7.97
CA ASP A 17 19.89 11.15 7.11
C ASP A 17 19.84 10.08 6.00
N GLY A 18 18.64 9.79 5.49
CA GLY A 18 18.41 8.78 4.45
C GLY A 18 18.27 7.35 4.97
N GLU A 19 18.53 7.11 6.25
CA GLU A 19 18.44 5.80 6.88
C GLU A 19 17.11 5.62 7.62
N GLY A 20 16.48 4.47 7.44
CA GLY A 20 15.23 4.13 8.12
C GLY A 20 15.42 4.08 9.64
N LEU A 21 14.54 4.74 10.38
CA LEU A 21 14.58 4.70 11.84
C LEU A 21 14.17 3.32 12.34
N PRO A 22 14.85 2.77 13.36
CA PRO A 22 14.48 1.50 13.95
C PRO A 22 13.26 1.64 14.87
N GLY A 23 12.50 0.56 15.01
CA GLY A 23 11.40 0.45 15.96
C GLY A 23 10.02 0.33 15.31
N PRO A 24 8.98 0.03 16.11
CA PRO A 24 7.60 0.00 15.64
C PRO A 24 7.08 1.42 15.45
N PHE A 25 6.31 1.61 14.39
CA PHE A 25 5.60 2.86 14.10
C PHE A 25 4.13 2.55 13.79
N PRO A 26 3.20 3.45 14.12
CA PRO A 26 1.83 3.32 13.65
C PRO A 26 1.80 3.31 12.11
N THR A 27 1.02 2.40 11.54
CA THR A 27 0.94 2.22 10.08
C THR A 27 -0.35 2.80 9.53
N ILE A 28 -0.23 3.60 8.47
CA ILE A 28 -1.35 4.07 7.64
C ILE A 28 -1.36 3.25 6.36
N LEU A 29 -2.46 2.55 6.10
CA LEU A 29 -2.68 1.83 4.86
C LEU A 29 -3.57 2.66 3.92
N CYS A 30 -3.09 2.87 2.69
CA CYS A 30 -3.90 3.39 1.59
C CYS A 30 -3.89 2.38 0.44
N ARG A 31 -5.07 1.87 0.09
CA ARG A 31 -5.28 0.98 -1.06
C ARG A 31 -5.98 1.78 -2.14
N THR A 32 -5.40 1.83 -3.34
CA THR A 32 -5.85 2.75 -4.39
C THR A 32 -6.02 2.08 -5.76
N PRO A 33 -7.11 2.37 -6.48
CA PRO A 33 -7.25 1.94 -7.86
C PRO A 33 -6.61 2.89 -8.87
N TYR A 34 -5.82 3.86 -8.40
CA TYR A 34 -5.35 5.02 -9.17
C TYR A 34 -3.84 5.27 -9.04
N ASN A 35 -3.02 4.25 -9.28
CA ASN A 35 -1.56 4.28 -9.34
C ASN A 35 -0.93 4.84 -8.07
N LYS A 36 -0.48 3.96 -7.18
CA LYS A 36 0.24 4.35 -5.97
C LYS A 36 1.48 5.23 -6.24
N SER A 37 2.02 5.22 -7.46
CA SER A 37 3.17 6.03 -7.87
C SER A 37 2.80 7.41 -8.43
N ASP A 38 1.53 7.81 -8.44
CA ASP A 38 1.15 9.19 -8.78
C ASP A 38 1.57 10.16 -7.67
N LEU A 39 1.97 11.39 -8.04
CA LEU A 39 2.53 12.39 -7.12
C LEU A 39 1.68 12.61 -5.85
N ARG A 40 0.35 12.67 -5.98
CA ARG A 40 -0.55 12.85 -4.84
C ARG A 40 -0.40 11.78 -3.74
N TYR A 41 -0.02 10.56 -4.10
CA TYR A 41 0.16 9.46 -3.17
C TYR A 41 1.58 9.48 -2.57
N ILE A 42 2.57 9.82 -3.40
CA ILE A 42 3.95 10.05 -2.94
C ILE A 42 3.98 11.14 -1.87
N GLU A 43 3.33 12.27 -2.12
CA GLU A 43 3.23 13.40 -1.18
C GLU A 43 2.57 13.00 0.15
N ILE A 44 1.52 12.16 0.10
CA ILE A 44 0.89 11.58 1.31
C ILE A 44 1.88 10.69 2.07
N GLY A 45 2.58 9.80 1.35
CA GLY A 45 3.58 8.90 1.92
C GLY A 45 4.68 9.66 2.68
N GLU A 46 5.28 10.65 2.03
CA GLU A 46 6.32 11.50 2.60
C GLU A 46 5.81 12.35 3.78
N TYR A 47 4.61 12.93 3.65
CA TYR A 47 4.02 13.78 4.68
C TYR A 47 3.86 13.03 6.01
N PHE A 48 3.32 11.81 5.99
CA PHE A 48 3.12 11.04 7.22
C PHE A 48 4.39 10.32 7.69
N ALA A 49 5.27 9.89 6.78
CA ALA A 49 6.56 9.29 7.14
C ALA A 49 7.44 10.24 7.96
N THR A 50 7.50 11.52 7.56
CA THR A 50 8.22 12.57 8.31
C THR A 50 7.59 12.89 9.68
N ARG A 51 6.41 12.33 9.99
CA ARG A 51 5.68 12.51 11.25
C ARG A 51 5.62 11.23 12.10
N GLY A 52 6.46 10.24 11.78
CA GLY A 52 6.58 9.03 12.59
C GLY A 52 5.55 7.94 12.27
N TYR A 53 4.96 7.95 11.08
CA TYR A 53 4.10 6.86 10.60
C TYR A 53 4.81 6.04 9.52
N VAL A 54 4.55 4.74 9.47
CA VAL A 54 4.80 3.97 8.25
C VAL A 54 3.59 4.14 7.34
N VAL A 55 3.79 4.45 6.06
CA VAL A 55 2.70 4.52 5.08
C VAL A 55 2.86 3.41 4.08
N VAL A 56 1.82 2.60 3.94
CA VAL A 56 1.75 1.50 2.98
C VAL A 56 0.78 1.90 1.87
N LEU A 57 1.32 2.17 0.67
CA LEU A 57 0.54 2.53 -0.51
C LEU A 57 0.47 1.33 -1.44
N GLN A 58 -0.73 0.81 -1.69
CA GLN A 58 -0.93 -0.41 -2.46
C GLN A 58 -1.85 -0.18 -3.66
N ASP A 59 -1.43 -0.68 -4.82
CA ASP A 59 -2.31 -0.76 -5.99
C ASP A 59 -3.33 -1.90 -5.79
N LEU A 60 -4.62 -1.63 -6.02
CA LEU A 60 -5.63 -2.69 -5.95
C LEU A 60 -5.32 -3.82 -6.93
N ARG A 61 -5.85 -5.01 -6.63
CA ARG A 61 -5.80 -6.15 -7.54
C ARG A 61 -6.28 -5.76 -8.95
N GLY A 62 -5.51 -6.17 -9.95
CA GLY A 62 -5.77 -5.88 -11.35
C GLY A 62 -5.49 -4.43 -11.77
N ARG A 63 -4.82 -3.64 -10.93
CA ARG A 63 -4.45 -2.24 -11.21
C ARG A 63 -2.94 -2.06 -11.24
N TYR A 64 -2.48 -1.29 -12.23
CA TYR A 64 -1.09 -0.86 -12.41
C TYR A 64 -0.09 -2.01 -12.23
N LYS A 65 0.70 -1.99 -11.15
CA LYS A 65 1.76 -2.97 -10.94
C LYS A 65 1.28 -4.22 -10.17
N SER A 66 0.04 -4.24 -9.70
CA SER A 66 -0.57 -5.42 -9.06
C SER A 66 -1.02 -6.45 -10.09
N GLU A 67 -0.88 -7.72 -9.73
CA GLU A 67 -1.34 -8.87 -10.50
C GLU A 67 -2.88 -8.99 -10.47
N GLY A 68 -3.46 -10.00 -11.15
CA GLY A 68 -4.90 -10.24 -11.17
C GLY A 68 -5.68 -9.37 -12.17
N ILE A 69 -5.07 -9.07 -13.32
CA ILE A 69 -5.67 -8.29 -14.41
C ILE A 69 -7.04 -8.87 -14.82
N GLY A 70 -8.01 -8.00 -15.10
CA GLY A 70 -9.37 -8.37 -15.50
C GLY A 70 -10.34 -8.58 -14.33
N GLN A 71 -9.88 -8.51 -13.09
CA GLN A 71 -10.72 -8.66 -11.89
C GLN A 71 -11.22 -7.32 -11.32
N TYR A 72 -10.87 -6.19 -11.96
CA TYR A 72 -11.24 -4.86 -11.51
C TYR A 72 -12.51 -4.34 -12.19
N PHE A 73 -13.51 -3.96 -11.39
CA PHE A 73 -14.81 -3.47 -11.87
C PHE A 73 -15.05 -2.01 -11.42
N HIS A 74 -14.32 -1.08 -12.02
CA HIS A 74 -14.42 0.39 -11.88
C HIS A 74 -14.13 1.02 -10.52
N THR A 75 -14.56 0.44 -9.41
CA THR A 75 -14.34 0.97 -8.05
C THR A 75 -13.92 -0.10 -7.05
N VAL A 76 -14.16 -1.38 -7.35
CA VAL A 76 -13.90 -2.50 -6.45
C VAL A 76 -13.63 -3.77 -7.26
N ASN A 77 -12.92 -4.73 -6.66
CA ASN A 77 -12.83 -6.10 -7.14
C ASN A 77 -13.54 -7.04 -6.13
N PRO A 78 -14.04 -8.22 -6.53
CA PRO A 78 -14.73 -9.15 -5.62
C PRO A 78 -13.88 -9.60 -4.42
N HIS A 79 -12.56 -9.46 -4.50
CA HIS A 79 -11.61 -9.83 -3.45
C HIS A 79 -11.27 -8.67 -2.50
N GLU A 80 -11.83 -7.48 -2.67
CA GLU A 80 -11.30 -6.27 -2.03
C GLU A 80 -11.24 -6.38 -0.50
N GLY A 81 -12.28 -6.93 0.13
CA GLY A 81 -12.31 -7.16 1.58
C GLY A 81 -11.29 -8.22 2.03
N ILE A 82 -11.09 -9.27 1.23
CA ILE A 82 -10.16 -10.37 1.53
C ILE A 82 -8.71 -9.89 1.36
N ASP A 83 -8.41 -9.21 0.26
CA ASP A 83 -7.09 -8.64 0.00
C ASP A 83 -6.73 -7.57 1.04
N GLY A 84 -7.74 -6.81 1.51
CA GLY A 84 -7.57 -5.84 2.60
C GLY A 84 -7.18 -6.52 3.90
N TYR A 85 -7.86 -7.60 4.26
CA TYR A 85 -7.51 -8.44 5.41
C TYR A 85 -6.09 -9.01 5.29
N ASP A 86 -5.77 -9.64 4.15
CA ASP A 86 -4.45 -10.23 3.90
C ASP A 86 -3.34 -9.17 3.96
N THR A 87 -3.63 -7.94 3.52
CA THR A 87 -2.68 -6.82 3.58
C THR A 87 -2.47 -6.35 5.03
N ILE A 88 -3.53 -6.28 5.84
CA ILE A 88 -3.42 -5.91 7.27
C ILE A 88 -2.63 -6.97 8.05
N GLU A 89 -2.93 -8.26 7.84
CA GLU A 89 -2.18 -9.36 8.46
C GLU A 89 -0.70 -9.39 8.02
N TRP A 90 -0.41 -9.00 6.78
CA TRP A 90 0.97 -8.89 6.30
C TRP A 90 1.73 -7.69 6.89
N ILE A 91 1.02 -6.64 7.30
CA ILE A 91 1.60 -5.45 7.93
C ILE A 91 1.92 -5.68 9.43
N ALA A 92 1.11 -6.49 10.12
CA ALA A 92 1.18 -6.73 11.57
C ALA A 92 2.41 -7.55 11.99
#